data_AF-R7BKP1-F1
#
_entry.id   AF-R7BKP1-F1
#
_cell.length_a   1.000
_cell.length_b   1.000
_cell.length_c   1.000
_cell.angle_alpha   90.00
_cell.angle_beta   90.00
_cell.angle_gamma   90.00
#
_symmetry.space_group_name_H-M   'P 1'
#
loop_
_entity.id
_entity.type
_entity.pdbx_description
1 polymer ?
#
loop_
_entity_poly.entity_id
_entity_poly.type
_entity_poly.pdbx_seq_one_letter_code
_entity_poly.pdbx_strand_id
1 'polypeptide(L)'
;MAIDTKSISQLITEFRALKAKDAITPESLGYILQRLADLIATAGTSDTVDTIKKLLDGFKAAGQALVSIQQGQADRNHILANIKTVDLANGSIGTYTNNLFIQQATTERAGAMRAQQVIDLNNARKAISEISKLLDEIQAKLGMTEDSKGLYNTAQISVVTENGRLRLLGAQQLVADGYVPYLFRNTRKRNQWGDKVAIAAGEPRKKYCDKRKGWNLFGSCYTVKIDTGNYLMFSANSHIHYCEPANAYAYTPETIIKTFKRRDGTPFVAWGRSCVCMLDPKNAKKHRMLRFRFAIGFAKQILPGRSRISIANLVSSLAEFSIVYNPAMETWHFSR
;
A
#
# COMPACT_ATOMS: atom_id res chain seq x y z
N MET A 1 -34.13 -9.95 63.06
CA MET A 1 -34.78 -10.97 63.91
C MET A 1 -35.63 -10.20 64.91
N ALA A 2 -36.96 -10.30 64.80
CA ALA A 2 -37.88 -9.47 65.59
C ALA A 2 -37.90 -9.91 67.05
N ILE A 3 -38.00 -8.95 67.98
CA ILE A 3 -38.35 -9.25 69.38
C ILE A 3 -39.65 -10.06 69.34
N ASP A 4 -39.67 -11.26 69.92
CA ASP A 4 -40.85 -12.12 69.89
C ASP A 4 -41.95 -11.55 70.81
N THR A 5 -42.73 -10.62 70.27
CA THR A 5 -43.83 -9.94 70.96
C THR A 5 -45.02 -10.88 71.27
N LYS A 6 -45.00 -12.12 70.77
CA LYS A 6 -46.06 -13.12 71.09
C LYS A 6 -46.05 -13.46 72.57
N SER A 7 -44.88 -13.57 73.17
CA SER A 7 -44.71 -13.87 74.60
C SER A 7 -45.23 -12.74 75.50
N ILE A 8 -44.99 -11.47 75.14
CA ILE A 8 -45.54 -10.29 75.83
C ILE A 8 -47.07 -10.24 75.69
N SER A 9 -47.58 -10.51 74.49
CA SER A 9 -49.02 -10.51 74.22
C SER A 9 -49.74 -11.64 74.98
N GLN A 10 -49.10 -12.80 75.17
CA GLN A 10 -49.59 -13.89 76.01
C GLN A 10 -49.62 -13.52 77.49
N LEU A 11 -48.55 -12.93 78.04
CA LEU A 11 -48.52 -12.46 79.43
C LEU A 11 -49.57 -11.37 79.71
N ILE A 12 -49.79 -10.44 78.77
CA ILE A 12 -50.86 -9.44 78.87
C ILE A 12 -52.24 -10.11 78.87
N THR A 13 -52.41 -11.18 78.09
CA THR A 13 -53.67 -11.95 78.02
C THR A 13 -53.91 -12.73 79.33
N GLU A 14 -52.88 -13.37 79.89
CA GLU A 14 -52.93 -14.02 81.21
C GLU A 14 -53.25 -13.03 82.33
N PHE A 15 -52.65 -11.84 82.28
CA PHE A 15 -52.94 -10.75 83.21
C PHE A 15 -54.41 -10.29 83.15
N ARG A 16 -54.96 -10.14 81.94
CA ARG A 16 -56.38 -9.81 81.73
C ARG A 16 -57.31 -10.92 82.24
N ALA A 17 -56.92 -12.18 82.09
CA ALA A 17 -57.70 -13.32 82.58
C ALA A 17 -57.75 -13.39 84.11
N LEU A 18 -56.68 -13.00 84.81
CA LEU A 18 -56.66 -12.91 86.28
C LEU A 18 -57.55 -11.78 86.81
N LYS A 19 -57.59 -10.63 86.13
CA LYS A 19 -58.50 -9.51 86.44
C LYS A 19 -59.98 -9.90 86.37
N ALA A 20 -60.37 -10.86 85.53
CA ALA A 20 -61.76 -11.28 85.33
C ALA A 20 -62.29 -12.26 86.40
N LYS A 21 -61.44 -12.76 87.32
CA LYS A 21 -61.81 -13.75 88.35
C LYS A 21 -61.91 -13.20 89.78
N ASP A 22 -61.85 -11.88 89.98
CA ASP A 22 -61.89 -11.18 91.30
C ASP A 22 -60.86 -11.65 92.37
N ALA A 23 -59.91 -12.50 92.00
CA ALA A 23 -58.83 -12.99 92.87
C ALA A 23 -57.48 -12.52 92.33
N ILE A 24 -57.19 -11.22 92.46
CA ILE A 24 -55.82 -10.71 92.25
C ILE A 24 -55.08 -10.88 93.57
N THR A 25 -54.25 -11.91 93.66
CA THR A 25 -53.33 -12.08 94.79
C THR A 25 -52.01 -11.37 94.49
N PRO A 26 -51.33 -10.81 95.50
CA PRO A 26 -50.00 -10.20 95.33
C PRO A 26 -49.00 -11.14 94.66
N GLU A 27 -49.08 -12.45 94.93
CA GLU A 27 -48.18 -13.47 94.41
C GLU A 27 -48.37 -13.70 92.90
N SER A 28 -49.63 -13.74 92.43
CA SER A 28 -49.93 -13.96 91.00
C SER A 28 -49.56 -12.74 90.16
N LEU A 29 -49.79 -11.53 90.68
CA LEU A 29 -49.34 -10.29 90.06
C LEU A 29 -47.81 -10.22 90.03
N GLY A 30 -47.15 -10.51 91.16
CA GLY A 30 -45.69 -10.52 91.26
C GLY A 30 -45.03 -11.48 90.29
N TYR A 31 -45.59 -12.68 90.11
CA TYR A 31 -45.10 -13.67 89.15
C TYR A 31 -45.14 -13.17 87.69
N ILE A 32 -46.24 -12.52 87.29
CA ILE A 32 -46.37 -11.95 85.93
C ILE A 32 -45.40 -10.78 85.74
N LEU A 33 -45.27 -9.89 86.74
CA LEU A 33 -44.34 -8.77 86.70
C LEU A 33 -42.89 -9.24 86.62
N GLN A 34 -42.52 -10.30 87.35
CA GLN A 34 -41.18 -10.89 87.28
C GLN A 34 -40.92 -11.47 85.89
N ARG A 35 -41.87 -12.21 85.30
CA ARG A 35 -41.74 -12.71 83.94
C ARG A 35 -41.61 -11.61 82.89
N LEU A 36 -42.34 -10.50 83.04
CA LEU A 36 -42.17 -9.33 82.18
C LEU A 36 -40.78 -8.70 82.35
N ALA A 37 -40.29 -8.58 83.59
CA ALA A 37 -38.95 -8.07 83.86
C ALA A 37 -37.86 -8.97 83.26
N ASP A 38 -37.95 -10.29 83.40
CA ASP A 38 -37.01 -11.27 82.84
C ASP A 38 -37.01 -11.24 81.31
N LEU A 39 -38.19 -11.05 80.70
CA LEU A 39 -38.34 -10.98 79.25
C LEU A 39 -37.83 -9.65 78.67
N ILE A 40 -37.98 -8.55 79.40
CA ILE A 40 -37.37 -7.26 79.06
C ILE A 40 -35.85 -7.32 79.23
N ALA A 41 -35.35 -7.97 80.29
CA ALA A 41 -33.92 -8.19 80.52
C ALA A 41 -33.28 -9.02 79.40
N THR A 42 -34.04 -9.93 78.78
CA THR A 42 -33.59 -10.73 77.63
C THR A 42 -33.81 -10.06 76.27
N ALA A 43 -34.73 -9.10 76.15
CA ALA A 43 -34.92 -8.33 74.90
C ALA A 43 -33.70 -7.47 74.52
N GLY A 44 -32.80 -7.21 75.48
CA GLY A 44 -31.50 -6.56 75.28
C GLY A 44 -30.31 -7.51 75.49
N THR A 45 -30.45 -8.81 75.23
CA THR A 45 -29.37 -9.78 75.50
C THR A 45 -28.08 -9.51 74.72
N SER A 46 -26.98 -9.94 75.38
CA SER A 46 -25.60 -9.97 74.89
C SER A 46 -25.50 -10.41 73.43
N ASP A 47 -26.20 -11.47 73.00
CA ASP A 47 -26.01 -12.07 71.68
C ASP A 47 -26.25 -11.11 70.50
N THR A 48 -27.26 -10.23 70.61
CA THR A 48 -27.53 -9.21 69.57
C THR A 48 -26.44 -8.15 69.60
N VAL A 49 -26.06 -7.71 70.79
CA VAL A 49 -24.97 -6.75 71.00
C VAL A 49 -23.64 -7.33 70.51
N ASP A 50 -23.40 -8.63 70.71
CA ASP A 50 -22.20 -9.35 70.31
C ASP A 50 -22.15 -9.57 68.80
N THR A 51 -23.30 -9.80 68.16
CA THR A 51 -23.41 -9.83 66.69
C THR A 51 -23.13 -8.46 66.09
N ILE A 52 -23.68 -7.39 66.68
CA ILE A 52 -23.42 -6.01 66.25
C ILE A 52 -21.96 -5.63 66.47
N LYS A 53 -21.37 -6.01 67.62
CA LYS A 53 -19.93 -5.82 67.89
C LYS A 53 -19.08 -6.58 66.89
N LYS A 54 -19.41 -7.85 66.60
CA LYS A 54 -18.70 -8.66 65.60
C LYS A 54 -18.77 -8.03 64.20
N LEU A 55 -19.91 -7.45 63.83
CA LEU A 55 -20.05 -6.70 62.58
C LEU A 55 -19.19 -5.43 62.59
N LEU A 56 -19.24 -4.64 63.68
CA LEU A 56 -18.45 -3.42 63.84
C LEU A 56 -16.94 -3.71 63.83
N ASP A 57 -16.50 -4.77 64.51
CA ASP A 57 -15.10 -5.20 64.53
C ASP A 57 -14.67 -5.73 63.14
N GLY A 58 -15.59 -6.37 62.41
CA GLY A 58 -15.41 -6.68 61.00
C GLY A 58 -15.15 -5.43 60.14
N PHE A 59 -15.92 -4.35 60.33
CA PHE A 59 -15.69 -3.08 59.64
C PHE A 59 -14.37 -2.43 60.03
N LYS A 60 -14.01 -2.44 61.32
CA LYS A 60 -12.70 -1.92 61.79
C LYS A 60 -11.53 -2.70 61.20
N ALA A 61 -11.64 -4.03 61.11
CA ALA A 61 -10.60 -4.87 60.52
C ALA A 61 -10.46 -4.66 59.01
N ALA A 62 -11.57 -4.41 58.30
CA ALA A 62 -11.56 -4.09 56.87
C ALA A 62 -10.93 -2.71 56.57
N GLY A 63 -10.97 -1.77 57.52
CA GLY A 63 -10.31 -0.48 57.42
C GLY A 63 -11.04 0.49 56.48
N GLN A 64 -10.43 0.81 55.33
CA GLN A 64 -10.94 1.81 54.40
C GLN A 64 -11.49 1.18 53.11
N ALA A 65 -12.66 1.62 52.68
CA ALA A 65 -13.23 1.29 51.38
C ALA A 65 -12.88 2.35 50.33
N LEU A 66 -12.52 1.90 49.12
CA LEU A 66 -12.33 2.77 47.96
C LEU A 66 -13.69 3.29 47.47
N VAL A 67 -13.83 4.60 47.35
CA VAL A 67 -15.08 5.25 46.92
C VAL A 67 -14.98 5.78 45.50
N SER A 68 -13.84 6.36 45.12
CA SER A 68 -13.62 6.78 43.75
C SER A 68 -12.14 6.86 43.38
N ILE A 69 -11.89 6.67 42.09
CA ILE A 69 -10.61 6.93 41.43
C ILE A 69 -10.88 7.96 40.33
N GLN A 70 -10.10 9.04 40.31
CA GLN A 70 -10.17 10.08 39.28
C GLN A 70 -8.78 10.38 38.74
N GLN A 71 -8.69 10.82 37.49
CA GLN A 71 -7.42 11.26 36.92
C GLN A 71 -6.87 12.44 37.73
N GLY A 72 -5.64 12.32 38.19
CA GLY A 72 -4.89 13.33 38.91
C GLY A 72 -4.18 14.28 37.95
N GLN A 73 -3.13 14.93 38.45
CA GLN A 73 -2.30 15.82 37.63
C GLN A 73 -1.59 15.03 36.52
N ALA A 74 -1.45 15.65 35.35
CA ALA A 74 -0.66 15.09 34.27
C ALA A 74 0.82 15.44 34.48
N ASP A 75 1.65 14.43 34.73
CA ASP A 75 3.12 14.56 34.73
C ASP A 75 3.68 14.14 33.36
N ARG A 76 4.89 14.60 33.03
CA ARG A 76 5.60 14.27 31.80
C ARG A 76 5.85 12.77 31.65
N ASN A 77 5.97 12.04 32.77
CA ASN A 77 6.35 10.62 32.82
C ASN A 77 5.25 9.68 33.36
N HIS A 78 4.19 10.19 33.98
CA HIS A 78 3.21 9.38 34.70
C HIS A 78 1.78 9.88 34.53
N ILE A 79 0.82 8.94 34.46
CA ILE A 79 -0.58 9.25 34.71
C ILE A 79 -0.85 9.05 36.19
N LEU A 80 -1.14 10.14 36.89
CA LEU A 80 -1.44 10.12 38.32
C LEU A 80 -2.94 9.93 38.52
N ALA A 81 -3.32 9.32 39.63
CA ALA A 81 -4.71 9.14 40.04
C ALA A 81 -4.93 9.66 41.47
N ASN A 82 -6.05 10.35 41.64
CA ASN A 82 -6.57 10.78 42.93
C ASN A 82 -7.50 9.69 43.46
N ILE A 83 -7.36 9.35 44.74
CA ILE A 83 -8.11 8.31 45.42
C ILE A 83 -8.92 8.94 46.54
N LYS A 84 -10.21 8.62 46.60
CA LYS A 84 -11.05 8.87 47.78
C LYS A 84 -11.40 7.56 48.46
N THR A 85 -11.22 7.52 49.77
CA THR A 85 -11.60 6.39 50.62
C THR A 85 -12.55 6.83 51.72
N VAL A 86 -13.32 5.88 52.23
CA VAL A 86 -14.14 6.04 53.44
C VAL A 86 -13.73 5.00 54.45
N ASP A 87 -13.46 5.42 55.67
CA ASP A 87 -13.23 4.54 56.81
C ASP A 87 -14.55 3.87 57.23
N LEU A 88 -14.57 2.54 57.23
CA LEU A 88 -15.77 1.75 57.48
C LEU A 88 -16.19 1.74 58.96
N ALA A 89 -15.31 2.16 59.88
CA ALA A 89 -15.60 2.19 61.31
C ALA A 89 -16.21 3.52 61.79
N ASN A 90 -15.82 4.65 61.18
CA ASN A 90 -16.23 5.98 61.63
C ASN A 90 -16.80 6.88 60.52
N GLY A 91 -16.79 6.45 59.25
CA GLY A 91 -17.32 7.19 58.12
C GLY A 91 -16.45 8.37 57.65
N SER A 92 -15.23 8.53 58.19
CA SER A 92 -14.31 9.59 57.79
C SER A 92 -13.85 9.42 56.33
N ILE A 93 -13.72 10.52 55.61
CA ILE A 93 -13.32 10.52 54.19
C ILE A 93 -11.83 10.84 54.08
N GLY A 94 -11.05 9.89 53.58
CA GLY A 94 -9.67 10.11 53.17
C GLY A 94 -9.61 10.60 51.72
N THR A 95 -8.84 11.66 51.46
CA THR A 95 -8.54 12.11 50.09
C THR A 95 -7.03 12.07 49.86
N TYR A 96 -6.59 11.29 48.90
CA TYR A 96 -5.19 11.12 48.54
C TYR A 96 -4.97 11.61 47.11
N THR A 97 -4.18 12.66 46.96
CA THR A 97 -3.90 13.28 45.66
C THR A 97 -2.66 12.67 45.04
N ASN A 98 -2.71 12.30 43.76
CA ASN A 98 -1.58 11.75 43.00
C ASN A 98 -0.89 10.54 43.65
N ASN A 99 -1.61 9.77 44.47
CA ASN A 99 -1.03 8.71 45.30
C ASN A 99 -0.82 7.39 44.55
N LEU A 100 -1.54 7.21 43.43
CA LEU A 100 -1.37 6.08 42.51
C LEU A 100 -0.89 6.60 41.17
N PHE A 101 0.05 5.90 40.54
CA PHE A 101 0.56 6.25 39.22
C PHE A 101 0.59 5.05 38.27
N ILE A 102 0.36 5.32 36.99
CA ILE A 102 0.62 4.41 35.89
C ILE A 102 1.84 4.93 35.14
N GLN A 103 2.83 4.07 34.97
CA GLN A 103 4.06 4.36 34.23
C GLN A 103 3.77 4.62 32.74
N GLN A 104 4.53 5.52 32.12
CA GLN A 104 4.42 5.76 30.68
C GLN A 104 4.75 4.52 29.85
N ALA A 105 4.08 4.38 28.70
CA ALA A 105 4.44 3.39 27.71
C ALA A 105 5.84 3.69 27.16
N THR A 106 6.68 2.65 27.09
CA THR A 106 8.01 2.71 26.47
C THR A 106 8.12 1.60 25.41
N THR A 107 9.18 1.60 24.64
CA THR A 107 9.47 0.52 23.68
C THR A 107 9.71 -0.84 24.36
N GLU A 108 10.01 -0.84 25.65
CA GLU A 108 10.40 -2.04 26.40
C GLU A 108 9.32 -2.52 27.38
N ARG A 109 8.35 -1.67 27.74
CA ARG A 109 7.34 -1.96 28.77
C ARG A 109 6.00 -1.32 28.44
N ALA A 110 4.93 -2.08 28.69
CA ALA A 110 3.56 -1.59 28.60
C ALA A 110 3.31 -0.50 29.65
N GLY A 111 2.51 0.49 29.28
CA GLY A 111 2.19 1.65 30.12
C GLY A 111 1.14 2.53 29.44
N ALA A 112 0.91 3.72 29.98
CA ALA A 112 -0.04 4.66 29.40
C ALA A 112 0.61 5.62 28.38
N MET A 113 -0.10 5.91 27.28
CA MET A 113 0.33 6.89 26.28
C MET A 113 -0.25 8.28 26.60
N ARG A 114 0.55 9.33 26.36
CA ARG A 114 0.11 10.72 26.48
C ARG A 114 -0.73 11.13 25.27
N ALA A 115 -1.59 12.14 25.45
CA ALA A 115 -2.43 12.67 24.37
C ALA A 115 -1.63 13.04 23.11
N GLN A 116 -0.45 13.67 23.27
CA GLN A 116 0.42 14.00 22.13
C GLN A 116 0.91 12.75 21.38
N GLN A 117 1.31 11.69 22.10
CA GLN A 117 1.76 10.45 21.48
C GLN A 117 0.62 9.76 20.70
N VAL A 118 -0.62 9.87 21.19
CA VAL A 118 -1.81 9.38 20.48
C VAL A 118 -2.08 10.20 19.22
N ILE A 119 -1.91 11.53 19.28
CA ILE A 119 -2.03 12.41 18.10
C ILE A 119 -0.98 12.04 17.04
N ASP A 120 0.28 11.90 17.45
CA ASP A 120 1.39 11.56 16.54
C ASP A 120 1.17 10.19 15.88
N LEU A 121 0.68 9.19 16.63
CA LEU A 121 0.37 7.86 16.10
C LEU A 121 -0.81 7.89 15.12
N ASN A 122 -1.84 8.69 15.39
CA ASN A 122 -2.96 8.89 14.46
C ASN A 122 -2.51 9.59 13.17
N ASN A 123 -1.63 10.60 13.27
CA ASN A 123 -1.05 11.27 12.12
C ASN A 123 -0.21 10.31 11.26
N ALA A 124 0.62 9.48 11.90
CA ALA A 124 1.40 8.46 11.21
C ALA A 124 0.52 7.44 10.47
N ARG A 125 -0.54 6.95 11.14
CA ARG A 125 -1.54 6.05 10.53
C ARG A 125 -2.20 6.68 9.30
N LYS A 126 -2.54 7.97 9.37
CA LYS A 126 -3.13 8.71 8.25
C LYS A 126 -2.16 8.84 7.07
N ALA A 127 -0.91 9.22 7.34
CA ALA A 127 0.14 9.34 6.31
C ALA A 127 0.40 7.99 5.62
N ILE A 128 0.46 6.88 6.37
CA ILE A 128 0.60 5.54 5.79
C ILE A 128 -0.59 5.21 4.87
N SER A 129 -1.82 5.52 5.28
CA SER A 129 -3.00 5.29 4.43
C SER A 129 -2.98 6.10 3.13
N GLU A 130 -2.47 7.33 3.17
CA GLU A 130 -2.29 8.17 1.97
C GLU A 130 -1.22 7.60 1.03
N ILE A 131 -0.09 7.13 1.59
CA ILE A 131 0.98 6.47 0.81
C ILE A 131 0.45 5.20 0.14
N SER A 132 -0.33 4.37 0.83
CA SER A 132 -0.90 3.16 0.23
C SER A 132 -1.77 3.48 -0.98
N LYS A 133 -2.61 4.52 -0.92
CA LYS A 133 -3.42 4.95 -2.08
C LYS A 133 -2.56 5.39 -3.26
N LEU A 134 -1.50 6.17 -2.99
CA LEU A 134 -0.57 6.58 -4.04
C LEU A 134 0.15 5.38 -4.68
N LEU A 135 0.50 4.37 -3.87
CA LEU A 135 1.10 3.13 -4.37
C LEU A 135 0.15 2.40 -5.31
N ASP A 136 -1.13 2.26 -4.94
CA ASP A 136 -2.15 1.63 -5.78
C ASP A 136 -2.33 2.38 -7.12
N GLU A 137 -2.38 3.71 -7.08
CA GLU A 137 -2.44 4.54 -8.29
C GLU A 137 -1.21 4.38 -9.19
N ILE A 138 -0.01 4.31 -8.59
CA ILE A 138 1.24 4.11 -9.32
C ILE A 138 1.26 2.72 -9.95
N GLN A 139 0.89 1.67 -9.20
CA GLN A 139 0.82 0.30 -9.71
C GLN A 139 -0.18 0.18 -10.87
N ALA A 140 -1.35 0.82 -10.76
CA ALA A 140 -2.32 0.88 -11.84
C ALA A 140 -1.77 1.60 -13.09
N LYS A 141 -1.10 2.75 -12.91
CA LYS A 141 -0.44 3.48 -14.02
C LYS A 141 0.70 2.69 -14.66
N LEU A 142 1.38 1.85 -13.89
CA LEU A 142 2.46 0.98 -14.37
C LEU A 142 1.98 -0.36 -14.93
N GLY A 143 0.67 -0.64 -14.89
CA GLY A 143 0.09 -1.89 -15.42
C GLY A 143 0.41 -3.13 -14.59
N MET A 144 0.72 -2.95 -13.29
CA MET A 144 1.16 -4.01 -12.37
C MET A 144 0.03 -4.54 -11.47
N THR A 145 -1.22 -4.60 -11.95
CA THR A 145 -2.33 -5.18 -11.16
C THR A 145 -2.52 -6.66 -11.46
N GLU A 146 -2.72 -7.47 -10.41
CA GLU A 146 -2.76 -8.94 -10.46
C GLU A 146 -3.79 -9.51 -11.48
N ASP A 147 -4.84 -8.74 -11.80
CA ASP A 147 -5.93 -9.15 -12.70
C ASP A 147 -5.83 -8.60 -14.14
N SER A 148 -4.80 -7.82 -14.48
CA SER A 148 -4.67 -7.17 -15.80
C SER A 148 -4.05 -8.07 -16.88
N LYS A 149 -4.54 -9.31 -16.99
CA LYS A 149 -4.29 -10.23 -18.13
C LYS A 149 -5.21 -9.97 -19.34
N GLY A 150 -5.84 -8.79 -19.41
CA GLY A 150 -6.82 -8.43 -20.44
C GLY A 150 -6.26 -7.56 -21.57
N LEU A 151 -5.95 -8.20 -22.70
CA LEU A 151 -5.88 -7.74 -24.10
C LEU A 151 -5.13 -6.46 -24.54
N TYR A 152 -4.79 -5.49 -23.69
CA TYR A 152 -4.00 -4.30 -24.07
C TYR A 152 -3.02 -3.84 -22.98
N ASN A 153 -2.41 -4.78 -22.26
CA ASN A 153 -1.38 -4.50 -21.26
C ASN A 153 0.02 -4.59 -21.89
N THR A 154 0.29 -3.80 -22.93
CA THR A 154 1.65 -3.75 -23.48
C THR A 154 2.55 -3.10 -22.43
N ALA A 155 3.53 -3.85 -21.90
CA ALA A 155 4.50 -3.34 -20.95
C ALA A 155 5.09 -2.02 -21.45
N GLN A 156 5.02 -0.97 -20.62
CA GLN A 156 5.45 0.36 -21.00
C GLN A 156 6.97 0.45 -20.97
N ILE A 157 7.57 0.68 -22.14
CA ILE A 157 9.02 0.83 -22.27
C ILE A 157 9.39 2.20 -22.82
N SER A 158 10.55 2.70 -22.44
CA SER A 158 11.10 3.94 -22.97
C SER A 158 12.61 3.86 -23.13
N VAL A 159 13.16 4.72 -23.99
CA VAL A 159 14.60 4.82 -24.23
C VAL A 159 15.07 6.22 -23.87
N VAL A 160 16.19 6.30 -23.17
CA VAL A 160 16.88 7.53 -22.81
C VAL A 160 18.29 7.50 -23.39
N THR A 161 18.81 8.66 -23.79
CA THR A 161 20.20 8.78 -24.23
C THR A 161 21.06 9.21 -23.04
N GLU A 162 21.98 8.35 -22.61
CA GLU A 162 22.94 8.60 -21.52
C GLU A 162 24.37 8.48 -22.08
N ASN A 163 25.18 9.53 -21.98
CA ASN A 163 26.57 9.56 -22.45
C ASN A 163 26.74 9.08 -23.91
N GLY A 164 25.82 9.46 -24.80
CA GLY A 164 25.84 9.07 -26.21
C GLY A 164 25.44 7.61 -26.49
N ARG A 165 24.95 6.88 -25.49
CA ARG A 165 24.42 5.51 -25.61
C ARG A 165 22.94 5.49 -25.30
N LEU A 166 22.23 4.49 -25.82
CA LEU A 166 20.81 4.30 -25.52
C LEU A 166 20.63 3.35 -24.35
N ARG A 167 19.89 3.79 -23.33
CA ARG A 167 19.49 2.99 -22.19
C ARG A 167 17.99 2.73 -22.23
N LEU A 168 17.61 1.48 -22.03
CA LEU A 168 16.23 1.02 -22.06
C LEU A 168 15.66 0.95 -20.63
N LEU A 169 14.45 1.47 -20.45
CA LEU A 169 13.72 1.51 -19.18
C LEU A 169 12.42 0.68 -19.30
N GLY A 170 12.08 -0.06 -18.24
CA GLY A 170 10.81 -0.80 -18.13
C GLY A 170 10.75 -2.16 -18.81
N ALA A 171 11.89 -2.69 -19.29
CA ALA A 171 11.94 -3.94 -20.05
C ALA A 171 12.49 -5.16 -19.27
N GLN A 172 12.81 -4.99 -17.99
CA GLN A 172 13.49 -6.01 -17.18
C GLN A 172 12.69 -7.31 -17.09
N GLN A 173 11.40 -7.21 -16.80
CA GLN A 173 10.52 -8.38 -16.73
C GLN A 173 10.38 -9.06 -18.09
N LEU A 174 10.25 -8.28 -19.17
CA LEU A 174 10.14 -8.82 -20.53
C LEU A 174 11.38 -9.65 -20.93
N VAL A 175 12.57 -9.19 -20.54
CA VAL A 175 13.82 -9.93 -20.78
C VAL A 175 13.87 -11.21 -19.94
N ALA A 176 13.45 -11.14 -18.67
CA ALA A 176 13.38 -12.31 -17.78
C ALA A 176 12.40 -13.37 -18.31
N ASP A 177 11.28 -12.94 -18.89
CA ASP A 177 10.25 -13.80 -19.49
C ASP A 177 10.67 -14.35 -20.88
N GLY A 178 11.86 -14.00 -21.39
CA GLY A 178 12.42 -14.51 -22.64
C GLY A 178 11.96 -13.78 -23.90
N TYR A 179 11.38 -12.58 -23.79
CA TYR A 179 11.07 -11.74 -24.93
C TYR A 179 12.33 -11.02 -25.46
N VAL A 180 12.39 -10.79 -26.77
CA VAL A 180 13.56 -10.23 -27.45
C VAL A 180 13.23 -8.88 -28.10
N PRO A 181 14.15 -7.89 -28.08
CA PRO A 181 13.94 -6.61 -28.72
C PRO A 181 13.98 -6.70 -30.25
N TYR A 182 13.04 -6.02 -30.91
CA TYR A 182 13.01 -5.82 -32.36
C TYR A 182 13.12 -4.33 -32.68
N LEU A 183 13.98 -4.00 -33.65
CA LEU A 183 14.17 -2.65 -34.12
C LEU A 183 13.18 -2.32 -35.25
N PHE A 184 12.51 -1.19 -35.13
CA PHE A 184 11.59 -0.64 -36.11
C PHE A 184 12.10 0.68 -36.65
N ARG A 185 11.83 0.91 -37.93
CA ARG A 185 12.21 2.14 -38.63
C ARG A 185 10.99 2.79 -39.27
N ASN A 186 10.82 4.09 -39.03
CA ASN A 186 9.69 4.83 -39.59
C ASN A 186 9.92 5.13 -41.08
N THR A 187 9.29 4.35 -41.95
CA THR A 187 9.47 4.43 -43.41
C THR A 187 8.13 4.47 -44.13
N ARG A 188 8.14 4.97 -45.37
CA ARG A 188 7.01 4.86 -46.30
C ARG A 188 7.15 3.57 -47.10
N LYS A 189 6.18 2.66 -46.99
CA LYS A 189 6.13 1.42 -47.78
C LYS A 189 4.80 1.30 -48.52
N ARG A 190 4.80 0.51 -49.59
CA ARG A 190 3.63 0.01 -50.30
C ARG A 190 3.63 -1.51 -50.17
N ASN A 191 2.53 -2.11 -49.73
CA ASN A 191 2.37 -3.55 -49.77
C ASN A 191 2.00 -3.97 -51.20
N GLN A 192 2.34 -5.20 -51.59
CA GLN A 192 1.76 -5.80 -52.78
C GLN A 192 0.25 -5.90 -52.58
N TRP A 193 -0.50 -5.61 -53.64
CA TRP A 193 -1.94 -5.74 -53.62
C TRP A 193 -2.29 -7.21 -53.80
N GLY A 194 -2.94 -7.79 -52.80
CA GLY A 194 -3.28 -9.22 -52.73
C GLY A 194 -4.59 -9.42 -51.99
N ASP A 195 -5.54 -8.52 -52.19
CA ASP A 195 -6.86 -8.57 -51.58
C ASP A 195 -7.68 -9.68 -52.26
N LYS A 196 -7.75 -10.84 -51.60
CA LYS A 196 -8.44 -12.02 -52.12
C LYS A 196 -9.94 -11.76 -52.32
N VAL A 197 -10.55 -10.88 -51.53
CA VAL A 197 -11.98 -10.58 -51.58
C VAL A 197 -12.28 -9.66 -52.77
N ALA A 198 -11.49 -8.59 -52.94
CA ALA A 198 -11.63 -7.70 -54.10
C ALA A 198 -11.33 -8.40 -55.42
N ILE A 199 -10.35 -9.31 -55.45
CA ILE A 199 -10.06 -10.15 -56.63
C ILE A 199 -11.25 -11.05 -56.97
N ALA A 200 -11.90 -11.65 -55.98
CA ALA A 200 -13.08 -12.49 -56.19
C ALA A 200 -14.31 -11.68 -56.65
N ALA A 201 -14.39 -10.40 -56.25
CA ALA A 201 -15.44 -9.47 -56.65
C ALA A 201 -15.23 -8.82 -58.04
N GLY A 202 -14.18 -9.19 -58.78
CA GLY A 202 -13.93 -8.69 -60.14
C GLY A 202 -13.26 -7.32 -60.24
N GLU A 203 -12.75 -6.77 -59.13
CA GLU A 203 -12.04 -5.48 -59.12
C GLU A 203 -10.72 -5.55 -59.91
N PRO A 204 -10.31 -4.47 -60.62
CA PRO A 204 -9.10 -4.44 -61.41
C PRO A 204 -7.87 -4.65 -60.53
N ARG A 205 -7.02 -5.60 -60.92
CA ARG A 205 -5.81 -5.93 -60.17
C ARG A 205 -4.85 -4.74 -60.18
N LYS A 206 -4.49 -4.25 -58.99
CA LYS A 206 -3.41 -3.27 -58.79
C LYS A 206 -2.11 -4.01 -58.50
N LYS A 207 -0.95 -3.42 -58.84
CA LYS A 207 0.36 -4.00 -58.47
C LYS A 207 0.70 -3.76 -56.99
N TYR A 208 0.24 -2.65 -56.43
CA TYR A 208 0.54 -2.21 -55.06
C TYR A 208 -0.63 -1.48 -54.42
N CYS A 209 -0.74 -1.58 -53.10
CA CYS A 209 -1.61 -0.73 -52.29
C CYS A 209 -1.06 0.71 -52.17
N ASP A 210 -1.85 1.60 -51.59
CA ASP A 210 -1.46 2.99 -51.34
C ASP A 210 -0.21 3.13 -50.46
N LYS A 211 0.47 4.27 -50.61
CA LYS A 211 1.64 4.59 -49.79
C LYS A 211 1.18 4.79 -48.35
N ARG A 212 1.71 3.98 -47.42
CA ARG A 212 1.54 4.20 -45.98
C ARG A 212 2.86 4.52 -45.31
N LYS A 213 2.84 5.50 -44.40
CA LYS A 213 3.94 5.80 -43.49
C LYS A 213 3.68 5.05 -42.18
N GLY A 214 4.71 4.41 -41.63
CA GLY A 214 4.58 3.76 -40.33
C GLY A 214 5.85 3.03 -39.90
N TRP A 215 5.75 2.38 -38.74
CA TRP A 215 6.83 1.57 -38.19
C TRP A 215 6.93 0.25 -38.96
N ASN A 216 8.13 -0.01 -39.48
CA ASN A 216 8.42 -1.22 -40.22
C ASN A 216 9.63 -1.91 -39.58
N LEU A 217 9.55 -3.22 -39.40
CA LEU A 217 10.66 -4.02 -38.90
C LEU A 217 11.93 -3.73 -39.70
N PHE A 218 13.02 -3.51 -38.98
CA PHE A 218 14.34 -3.22 -39.50
C PHE A 218 15.32 -4.25 -38.90
N GLY A 219 15.58 -5.30 -39.67
CA GLY A 219 16.40 -6.44 -39.24
C GLY A 219 15.58 -7.59 -38.65
N SER A 220 16.11 -8.23 -37.60
CA SER A 220 15.53 -9.41 -36.95
C SER A 220 15.79 -9.43 -35.43
N CYS A 221 15.52 -10.56 -34.78
CA CYS A 221 15.85 -10.81 -33.37
C CYS A 221 17.35 -10.70 -33.06
N TYR A 222 18.23 -10.74 -34.07
CA TYR A 222 19.68 -10.59 -33.88
C TYR A 222 20.17 -9.14 -33.98
N THR A 223 19.31 -8.21 -34.39
CA THR A 223 19.73 -6.83 -34.70
C THR A 223 20.02 -6.00 -33.45
N VAL A 224 19.33 -6.29 -32.34
CA VAL A 224 19.45 -5.55 -31.08
C VAL A 224 19.80 -6.54 -29.98
N LYS A 225 20.77 -6.17 -29.15
CA LYS A 225 21.11 -6.89 -27.92
C LYS A 225 21.04 -5.92 -26.75
N ILE A 226 20.58 -6.43 -25.61
CA ILE A 226 20.59 -5.69 -24.35
C ILE A 226 21.82 -6.15 -23.58
N ASP A 227 22.64 -5.19 -23.19
CA ASP A 227 23.84 -5.39 -22.41
C ASP A 227 23.59 -5.05 -20.93
N THR A 228 24.59 -5.31 -20.09
CA THR A 228 24.61 -4.92 -18.68
C THR A 228 24.17 -3.46 -18.46
N GLY A 229 23.35 -3.22 -17.43
CA GLY A 229 22.79 -1.88 -17.15
C GLY A 229 21.64 -1.44 -18.07
N ASN A 230 21.07 -2.34 -18.87
CA ASN A 230 20.01 -2.09 -19.85
C ASN A 230 20.43 -1.19 -21.02
N TYR A 231 21.72 -1.17 -21.35
CA TYR A 231 22.20 -0.46 -22.53
C TYR A 231 21.92 -1.25 -23.80
N LEU A 232 21.49 -0.55 -24.84
CA LEU A 232 21.21 -1.15 -26.14
C LEU A 232 22.47 -1.17 -27.00
N MET A 233 22.76 -2.34 -27.54
CA MET A 233 23.77 -2.54 -28.57
C MET A 233 23.12 -3.00 -29.86
N PHE A 234 23.72 -2.62 -30.98
CA PHE A 234 23.23 -2.93 -32.31
C PHE A 234 24.23 -3.77 -33.07
N SER A 235 23.72 -4.70 -33.89
CA SER A 235 24.55 -5.57 -34.72
C SER A 235 25.47 -4.76 -35.64
N ALA A 236 26.76 -5.08 -35.65
CA ALA A 236 27.74 -4.49 -36.55
C ALA A 236 27.73 -5.11 -37.97
N ASN A 237 26.88 -6.13 -38.20
CA ASN A 237 26.77 -6.78 -39.50
C ASN A 237 26.33 -5.79 -40.60
N SER A 238 26.48 -6.19 -41.86
CA SER A 238 25.80 -5.47 -42.94
C SER A 238 24.29 -5.70 -42.87
N HIS A 239 23.48 -4.73 -43.31
CA HIS A 239 22.02 -4.81 -43.25
C HIS A 239 21.45 -6.05 -43.96
N ILE A 240 22.14 -6.57 -44.99
CA ILE A 240 21.76 -7.82 -45.69
C ILE A 240 21.90 -9.07 -44.80
N HIS A 241 22.75 -9.03 -43.77
CA HIS A 241 23.01 -10.12 -42.82
C HIS A 241 22.33 -9.89 -41.47
N TYR A 242 21.33 -9.01 -41.39
CA TYR A 242 20.54 -8.83 -40.16
C TYR A 242 19.62 -10.03 -39.87
N CYS A 243 19.52 -11.00 -40.79
CA CYS A 243 18.85 -12.29 -40.57
C CYS A 243 19.78 -13.37 -39.96
N GLU A 244 21.05 -13.05 -39.72
CA GLU A 244 22.04 -13.98 -39.17
C GLU A 244 22.47 -13.50 -37.78
N PRO A 245 23.00 -14.39 -36.91
CA PRO A 245 23.65 -14.00 -35.68
C PRO A 245 24.72 -12.92 -35.93
N ALA A 246 24.77 -11.91 -35.05
CA ALA A 246 25.72 -10.82 -35.21
C ALA A 246 27.14 -11.26 -34.87
N ASN A 247 28.12 -10.90 -35.70
CA ASN A 247 29.53 -11.15 -35.42
C ASN A 247 30.05 -10.27 -34.26
N ALA A 248 29.51 -9.06 -34.15
CA ALA A 248 29.79 -8.12 -33.07
C ALA A 248 28.60 -7.18 -32.86
N TYR A 249 28.56 -6.55 -31.68
CA TYR A 249 27.60 -5.53 -31.32
C TYR A 249 28.32 -4.25 -30.90
N ALA A 250 27.74 -3.08 -31.18
CA ALA A 250 28.29 -1.80 -30.73
C ALA A 250 27.19 -0.81 -30.28
N TYR A 251 27.58 0.19 -29.49
CA TYR A 251 26.67 1.22 -28.99
C TYR A 251 26.58 2.44 -29.92
N THR A 252 27.23 2.45 -31.08
CA THR A 252 27.29 3.65 -31.93
C THR A 252 26.13 3.70 -32.92
N PRO A 253 25.58 4.89 -33.22
CA PRO A 253 24.47 5.05 -34.18
C PRO A 253 24.84 4.64 -35.62
N GLU A 254 26.14 4.64 -35.95
CA GLU A 254 26.69 4.29 -37.27
C GLU A 254 26.52 2.81 -37.63
N THR A 255 26.30 1.95 -36.63
CA THR A 255 25.91 0.54 -36.88
C THR A 255 24.54 0.43 -37.53
N ILE A 256 23.61 1.34 -37.18
CA ILE A 256 22.24 1.36 -37.70
C ILE A 256 22.19 2.15 -39.03
N ILE A 257 22.82 3.31 -39.08
CA ILE A 257 22.84 4.21 -40.24
C ILE A 257 24.20 4.21 -40.89
N LYS A 258 24.25 3.80 -42.15
CA LYS A 258 25.44 3.87 -43.00
C LYS A 258 25.31 5.00 -44.01
N THR A 259 26.38 5.79 -44.12
CA THR A 259 26.54 6.82 -45.15
C THR A 259 27.21 6.21 -46.38
N PHE A 260 26.71 6.56 -47.56
CA PHE A 260 27.25 6.14 -48.84
C PHE A 260 27.56 7.35 -49.71
N LYS A 261 28.46 7.20 -50.68
CA LYS A 261 28.73 8.21 -51.71
C LYS A 261 28.21 7.72 -53.05
N ARG A 262 27.53 8.61 -53.79
CA ARG A 262 27.15 8.36 -55.19
C ARG A 262 28.39 8.45 -56.09
N ARG A 263 28.25 8.07 -57.36
CA ARG A 263 29.32 8.20 -58.37
C ARG A 263 29.79 9.65 -58.54
N ASP A 264 28.88 10.61 -58.33
CA ASP A 264 29.16 12.05 -58.35
C ASP A 264 29.82 12.60 -57.06
N GLY A 265 30.15 11.72 -56.10
CA GLY A 265 30.72 12.09 -54.81
C GLY A 265 29.70 12.54 -53.75
N THR A 266 28.42 12.69 -54.11
CA THR A 266 27.38 13.19 -53.19
C THR A 266 27.10 12.19 -52.04
N PRO A 267 27.23 12.62 -50.78
CA PRO A 267 26.89 11.77 -49.63
C PRO A 267 25.38 11.58 -49.47
N PHE A 268 24.96 10.34 -49.21
CA PHE A 268 23.56 9.99 -48.98
C PHE A 268 23.41 8.86 -47.96
N VAL A 269 22.22 8.78 -47.38
CA VAL A 269 21.80 7.68 -46.50
C VAL A 269 20.67 6.89 -47.15
N ALA A 270 20.76 5.56 -47.09
CA ALA A 270 19.70 4.68 -47.55
C ALA A 270 18.57 4.59 -46.51
N TRP A 271 17.37 5.04 -46.88
CA TRP A 271 16.18 5.06 -46.02
C TRP A 271 15.01 4.30 -46.64
N GLY A 272 14.99 2.98 -46.45
CA GLY A 272 14.00 2.10 -47.07
C GLY A 272 14.24 1.99 -48.58
N ARG A 273 13.27 2.42 -49.39
CA ARG A 273 13.40 2.50 -50.86
C ARG A 273 13.86 3.87 -51.37
N SER A 274 14.18 4.79 -50.47
CA SER A 274 14.60 6.16 -50.80
C SER A 274 16.05 6.38 -50.39
N CYS A 275 16.75 7.25 -51.11
CA CYS A 275 18.07 7.74 -50.74
C CYS A 275 17.93 9.21 -50.31
N VAL A 276 18.36 9.53 -49.09
CA VAL A 276 18.28 10.88 -48.54
C VAL A 276 19.64 11.55 -48.74
N CYS A 277 19.67 12.60 -49.57
CA CYS A 277 20.87 13.42 -49.76
C CYS A 277 21.23 14.14 -48.45
N MET A 278 22.52 14.12 -48.10
CA MET A 278 23.04 14.81 -46.90
C MET A 278 23.39 16.28 -47.14
N LEU A 279 23.42 16.71 -48.40
CA LEU A 279 23.65 18.10 -48.79
C LEU A 279 22.34 18.89 -48.77
N ASP A 280 22.44 20.20 -48.53
CA ASP A 280 21.32 21.12 -48.62
C ASP A 280 20.85 21.26 -50.08
N PRO A 281 19.55 21.06 -50.39
CA PRO A 281 19.00 21.30 -51.73
C PRO A 281 19.28 22.71 -52.28
N LYS A 282 19.42 23.71 -51.40
CA LYS A 282 19.71 25.10 -51.78
C LYS A 282 21.22 25.40 -51.86
N ASN A 283 22.06 24.57 -51.25
CA ASN A 283 23.51 24.75 -51.26
C ASN A 283 24.23 23.40 -51.23
N ALA A 284 24.63 22.93 -52.42
CA ALA A 284 25.32 21.65 -52.60
C ALA A 284 26.70 21.57 -51.94
N LYS A 285 27.25 22.65 -51.37
CA LYS A 285 28.51 22.62 -50.61
C LYS A 285 28.32 22.46 -49.11
N LYS A 286 27.09 22.53 -48.60
CA LYS A 286 26.79 22.48 -47.17
C LYS A 286 26.01 21.22 -46.80
N HIS A 287 26.45 20.57 -45.73
CA HIS A 287 25.71 19.49 -45.11
C HIS A 287 24.49 20.04 -44.37
N ARG A 288 23.39 19.28 -44.37
CA ARG A 288 22.17 19.61 -43.63
C ARG A 288 21.95 18.66 -42.47
N MET A 289 21.27 19.15 -41.43
CA MET A 289 20.84 18.32 -40.32
C MET A 289 19.79 17.31 -40.80
N LEU A 290 19.98 16.04 -40.46
CA LEU A 290 19.05 14.95 -40.77
C LEU A 290 18.59 14.28 -39.49
N ARG A 291 17.30 13.91 -39.42
CA ARG A 291 16.74 13.16 -38.28
C ARG A 291 15.99 11.93 -38.79
N PHE A 292 16.36 10.79 -38.25
CA PHE A 292 15.84 9.48 -38.59
C PHE A 292 15.20 8.83 -37.37
N ARG A 293 13.92 8.44 -37.48
CA ARG A 293 13.16 7.89 -36.35
C ARG A 293 13.19 6.36 -36.34
N PHE A 294 13.52 5.82 -35.18
CA PHE A 294 13.54 4.41 -34.84
C PHE A 294 12.68 4.15 -33.60
N ALA A 295 12.31 2.89 -33.41
CA ALA A 295 11.64 2.45 -32.21
C ALA A 295 12.04 1.01 -31.88
N ILE A 296 12.02 0.65 -30.61
CA ILE A 296 12.22 -0.72 -30.14
C ILE A 296 10.91 -1.22 -29.53
N GLY A 297 10.58 -2.49 -29.82
CA GLY A 297 9.48 -3.20 -29.18
C GLY A 297 9.87 -4.64 -28.90
N PHE A 298 9.25 -5.25 -27.90
CA PHE A 298 9.50 -6.64 -27.52
C PHE A 298 8.41 -7.55 -28.05
N ALA A 299 8.82 -8.70 -28.53
CA ALA A 299 7.93 -9.79 -28.90
C ALA A 299 8.63 -11.13 -28.64
N LYS A 300 7.88 -12.21 -28.78
CA LYS A 300 8.45 -13.56 -28.69
C LYS A 300 9.59 -13.70 -29.72
N GLN A 301 10.63 -14.44 -29.36
CA GLN A 301 11.71 -14.72 -30.28
C GLN A 301 11.19 -15.51 -31.48
N ILE A 302 11.34 -14.95 -32.68
CA ILE A 302 10.97 -15.58 -33.94
C ILE A 302 12.22 -15.56 -34.82
N LEU A 303 12.68 -16.76 -35.19
CA LEU A 303 13.81 -16.89 -36.09
C LEU A 303 13.46 -16.35 -37.49
N PRO A 304 14.43 -15.72 -38.18
CA PRO A 304 14.23 -15.19 -39.52
C PRO A 304 13.63 -16.22 -40.49
N GLY A 305 12.72 -15.77 -41.35
CA GLY A 305 12.04 -16.61 -42.33
C GLY A 305 10.81 -17.39 -41.82
N ARG A 306 10.58 -17.49 -40.50
CA ARG A 306 9.45 -18.26 -39.95
C ARG A 306 8.13 -17.50 -39.90
N SER A 307 8.15 -16.24 -39.47
CA SER A 307 6.95 -15.41 -39.37
C SER A 307 7.30 -13.94 -39.42
N ARG A 308 6.30 -13.10 -39.73
CA ARG A 308 6.45 -11.65 -39.80
C ARG A 308 6.12 -11.01 -38.46
N ILE A 309 7.10 -10.36 -37.85
CA ILE A 309 6.86 -9.45 -36.72
C ILE A 309 6.28 -8.13 -37.23
N SER A 310 5.16 -7.73 -36.64
CA SER A 310 4.54 -6.42 -36.81
C SER A 310 4.25 -5.79 -35.45
N ILE A 311 3.84 -4.52 -35.43
CA ILE A 311 3.50 -3.79 -34.20
C ILE A 311 2.40 -4.54 -33.42
N ALA A 312 1.47 -5.19 -34.12
CA ALA A 312 0.38 -5.96 -33.50
C ALA A 312 0.85 -7.24 -32.78
N ASN A 313 2.09 -7.67 -33.01
CA ASN A 313 2.67 -8.85 -32.36
C ASN A 313 3.51 -8.49 -31.13
N LEU A 314 3.60 -7.20 -30.77
CA LEU A 314 4.41 -6.74 -29.65
C LEU A 314 3.67 -6.96 -28.32
N VAL A 315 4.44 -7.34 -27.31
CA VAL A 315 4.00 -7.42 -25.90
C VAL A 315 4.37 -6.17 -25.11
N SER A 316 5.07 -5.22 -25.73
CA SER A 316 5.47 -3.94 -25.16
C SER A 316 5.01 -2.77 -26.01
N SER A 317 5.00 -1.57 -25.42
CA SER A 317 4.88 -0.33 -26.19
C SER A 317 6.11 -0.13 -27.08
N LEU A 318 6.05 0.82 -28.01
CA LEU A 318 7.20 1.18 -28.86
C LEU A 318 8.02 2.27 -28.17
N ALA A 319 9.23 1.92 -27.73
CA ALA A 319 10.19 2.89 -27.22
C ALA A 319 10.87 3.62 -28.39
N GLU A 320 10.41 4.82 -28.68
CA GLU A 320 10.91 5.62 -29.80
C GLU A 320 12.21 6.36 -29.46
N PHE A 321 13.08 6.47 -30.45
CA PHE A 321 14.28 7.31 -30.41
C PHE A 321 14.64 7.79 -31.81
N SER A 322 15.52 8.78 -31.89
CA SER A 322 15.99 9.36 -33.14
C SER A 322 17.50 9.23 -33.29
N ILE A 323 17.96 9.07 -34.52
CA ILE A 323 19.36 9.25 -34.90
C ILE A 323 19.46 10.54 -35.70
N VAL A 324 20.34 11.44 -35.26
CA VAL A 324 20.49 12.79 -35.80
C VAL A 324 21.90 12.96 -36.36
N TYR A 325 21.98 13.52 -37.56
CA TYR A 325 23.24 13.93 -38.16
C TYR A 325 23.59 15.35 -37.72
N ASN A 326 24.77 15.54 -37.13
CA ASN A 326 25.32 16.85 -36.85
C ASN A 326 26.20 17.29 -38.04
N PRO A 327 25.79 18.29 -38.84
CA PRO A 327 26.56 18.71 -40.01
C PRO A 327 27.86 19.44 -39.67
N ALA A 328 28.00 19.98 -38.44
CA ALA A 328 29.21 20.71 -38.04
C ALA A 328 30.37 19.77 -37.68
N MET A 329 30.05 18.62 -37.08
CA MET A 329 31.02 17.60 -36.66
C MET A 329 31.10 16.42 -37.63
N GLU A 330 30.19 16.37 -38.61
CA GLU A 330 29.99 15.26 -39.54
C GLU A 330 29.72 13.89 -38.88
N THR A 331 29.21 13.90 -37.65
CA THR A 331 28.95 12.70 -36.84
C THR A 331 27.47 12.42 -36.62
N TRP A 332 27.16 11.15 -36.33
CA TRP A 332 25.82 10.69 -35.95
C TRP A 332 25.67 10.62 -34.43
N HIS A 333 24.52 11.05 -33.92
CA HIS A 333 24.20 11.01 -32.50
C HIS A 333 22.80 10.45 -32.26
N PHE A 334 22.61 9.81 -31.10
CA PHE A 334 21.27 9.51 -30.62
C PHE A 334 20.60 10.75 -30.02
N SER A 335 19.29 10.83 -30.19
CA SER A 335 18.42 11.88 -29.65
C SER A 335 17.11 11.24 -29.23
N ARG A 336 16.46 11.81 -28.22
CA ARG A 336 15.03 11.59 -27.99
C ARG A 336 14.22 12.33 -29.05
#